data_AF-F0Y3X3-F1
#
_entry.id   AF-F0Y3X3-F1
#
_cell.length_a   1.000
_cell.length_b   1.000
_cell.length_c   1.000
_cell.angle_alpha   90.00
_cell.angle_beta   90.00
_cell.angle_gamma   90.00
#
_symmetry.space_group_name_H-M   'P 1'
#
loop_
_entity.id
_entity.type
_entity.pdbx_description
1 polymer ?
#
loop_
_entity_poly.entity_id
_entity_poly.type
_entity_poly.pdbx_seq_one_letter_code
_entity_poly.pdbx_strand_id
1 'polypeptide(L)' 'VDLSWNSIRGDSAASLGRAIAKNASLTRLNLEYNGFGDAGATAMSRSLEANDRLKILLLAHNSIRQRGAFVLGNGIRY' A
#
# COMPACT_ATOMS: atom_id res chain seq x y z
N VAL A 1 1.43 12.42 1.68
CA VAL A 1 -0.04 12.42 1.91
C VAL A 1 -0.31 11.53 3.10
N ASP A 2 -1.20 11.97 3.99
CA ASP A 2 -1.65 11.20 5.14
C ASP A 2 -3.09 10.73 4.93
N LEU A 3 -3.29 9.41 4.94
CA LEU A 3 -4.57 8.72 4.87
C LEU A 3 -4.71 7.72 6.02
N SER A 4 -4.01 7.94 7.13
CA SER A 4 -4.18 7.13 8.34
C SER A 4 -5.61 7.24 8.87
N TRP A 5 -6.11 6.20 9.55
CA TRP A 5 -7.46 6.20 10.15
C TRP A 5 -8.64 6.42 9.18
N ASN A 6 -8.52 6.00 7.92
CA ASN A 6 -9.55 6.22 6.89
C ASN A 6 -10.41 4.97 6.59
N SER A 7 -10.30 3.90 7.38
CA SER A 7 -11.02 2.64 7.15
C SER A 7 -10.84 2.06 5.73
N ILE A 8 -9.68 2.32 5.10
CA ILE A 8 -9.37 1.83 3.75
C ILE A 8 -9.20 0.31 3.80
N ARG A 9 -10.08 -0.42 3.10
CA ARG A 9 -10.16 -1.88 3.11
C ARG A 9 -10.78 -2.41 1.81
N GLY A 10 -10.59 -3.70 1.52
CA GLY A 10 -11.18 -4.38 0.36
C GLY A 10 -10.96 -3.63 -0.95
N ASP A 11 -12.04 -3.27 -1.63
CA ASP A 11 -12.01 -2.60 -2.94
C ASP A 11 -11.41 -1.19 -2.90
N SER A 12 -11.53 -0.48 -1.78
CA SER A 12 -10.91 0.84 -1.60
C SER A 12 -9.39 0.73 -1.57
N ALA A 13 -8.84 -0.30 -0.91
CA ALA A 13 -7.40 -0.56 -0.90
C ALA A 13 -6.89 -0.91 -2.31
N ALA A 14 -7.64 -1.73 -3.06
CA ALA A 14 -7.30 -2.05 -4.45
C ALA A 14 -7.35 -0.82 -5.37
N SER A 15 -8.34 0.05 -5.17
CA SER A 15 -8.49 1.29 -5.93
C SER A 15 -7.38 2.28 -5.62
N LEU A 16 -7.01 2.42 -4.35
CA LEU A 16 -5.86 3.23 -3.94
C LEU A 16 -4.58 2.69 -4.58
N GLY A 17 -4.37 1.38 -4.57
CA GLY A 17 -3.21 0.78 -5.23
C GLY A 17 -3.09 1.17 -6.71
N ARG A 18 -4.19 1.06 -7.47
CA ARG A 18 -4.23 1.53 -8.87
C ARG A 18 -3.91 3.01 -9.02
N ALA A 19 -4.39 3.85 -8.11
CA ALA A 19 -4.09 5.29 -8.13
C ALA A 19 -2.61 5.56 -7.85
N ILE A 20 -2.03 4.86 -6.86
CA ILE A 20 -0.60 4.94 -6.55
C ILE A 20 0.24 4.46 -7.74
N ALA A 21 -0.10 3.34 -8.38
CA ALA A 21 0.65 2.84 -9.54
C ALA A 21 0.81 3.88 -10.68
N LYS A 22 -0.15 4.80 -10.82
CA LYS A 22 -0.13 5.86 -11.85
C LYS A 22 0.38 7.22 -11.33
N ASN A 23 0.64 7.34 -10.04
CA ASN A 23 1.03 8.61 -9.45
C ASN A 23 2.53 8.89 -9.65
N ALA A 24 2.85 10.00 -10.31
CA ALA A 24 4.23 10.38 -10.63
C ALA A 24 4.84 11.46 -9.72
N SER A 25 4.15 11.89 -8.66
CA SER A 25 4.60 13.00 -7.79
C SER A 25 4.71 12.63 -6.32
N LEU A 26 3.98 11.62 -5.86
CA LEU A 26 3.91 11.26 -4.46
C LEU A 26 5.14 10.47 -4.03
N THR A 27 5.88 11.02 -3.07
CA THR A 27 7.09 10.40 -2.52
C THR A 27 6.88 9.79 -1.14
N ARG A 28 5.86 10.21 -0.40
CA ARG A 28 5.55 9.73 0.95
C ARG A 28 4.04 9.52 1.14
N LEU A 29 3.65 8.35 1.63
CA LEU A 29 2.27 7.98 1.90
C LEU A 29 2.14 7.32 3.27
N ASN A 30 1.32 7.89 4.15
CA ASN A 30 0.92 7.29 5.42
C ASN A 30 -0.45 6.62 5.27
N LEU A 31 -0.51 5.31 5.54
CA LEU A 31 -1.74 4.50 5.52
C LEU A 31 -1.93 3.74 6.83
N GLU A 32 -1.29 4.16 7.92
CA GLU A 32 -1.41 3.52 9.22
C GLU A 32 -2.86 3.46 9.73
N TYR A 33 -3.17 2.48 10.57
CA TYR A 33 -4.52 2.33 11.17
C TYR A 33 -5.65 2.23 10.14
N ASN A 34 -5.45 1.43 9.11
CA ASN A 34 -6.47 1.07 8.12
C ASN A 34 -6.76 -0.45 8.16
N GLY A 35 -7.54 -0.96 7.21
CA GLY A 35 -8.00 -2.35 7.17
C GLY A 35 -7.53 -3.10 5.93
N PHE A 36 -6.28 -2.91 5.48
CA PHE A 36 -5.80 -3.52 4.24
C PHE A 36 -5.88 -5.05 4.23
N GLY A 37 -5.43 -5.69 5.32
CA GLY A 37 -5.24 -7.14 5.36
C GLY A 37 -4.28 -7.64 4.27
N ASP A 38 -4.22 -8.97 4.12
CA ASP A 38 -3.35 -9.60 3.11
C ASP A 38 -3.76 -9.29 1.66
N ALA A 39 -5.07 -9.09 1.43
CA ALA A 39 -5.59 -8.73 0.11
C ALA A 39 -5.17 -7.32 -0.30
N GLY A 40 -5.30 -6.34 0.60
CA GLY A 40 -4.82 -4.97 0.37
C GLY A 40 -3.30 -4.92 0.21
N ALA A 41 -2.56 -5.69 1.01
CA ALA A 41 -1.10 -5.84 0.87
C ALA A 41 -0.70 -6.35 -0.52
N THR A 42 -1.42 -7.35 -1.04
CA THR A 42 -1.17 -7.89 -2.40
C THR A 42 -1.44 -6.84 -3.49
N ALA A 43 -2.54 -6.09 -3.38
CA ALA A 43 -2.82 -5.00 -4.30
C ALA A 43 -1.73 -3.92 -4.24
N MET A 44 -1.27 -3.58 -3.04
CA MET A 44 -0.23 -2.58 -2.85
C MET A 44 1.12 -3.01 -3.40
N SER A 45 1.51 -4.28 -3.23
CA SER A 45 2.72 -4.86 -3.84
C SER A 45 2.78 -4.60 -5.34
N ARG A 46 1.72 -4.97 -6.08
CA ARG A 46 1.64 -4.76 -7.54
C ARG A 46 1.72 -3.29 -7.93
N SER A 47 1.25 -2.41 -7.05
CA SER A 47 1.29 -0.97 -7.26
C SER A 47 2.71 -0.41 -7.10
N LEU A 48 3.47 -0.95 -6.15
CA LEU A 48 4.87 -0.60 -5.91
C LEU A 48 5.78 -1.06 -7.04
N GLU A 49 5.52 -2.23 -7.64
CA GLU A 49 6.26 -2.70 -8.82
C GLU A 49 6.17 -1.73 -10.01
N ALA A 50 5.03 -1.01 -10.11
CA ALA A 50 4.74 -0.06 -11.17
C ALA A 50 5.02 1.41 -10.80
N ASN A 51 5.38 1.71 -9.54
CA ASN A 51 5.63 3.07 -9.08
C ASN A 51 7.09 3.25 -8.64
N ASP A 52 7.83 4.12 -9.33
CA ASP A 52 9.24 4.44 -9.06
C ASP A 52 9.46 5.69 -8.19
N ARG A 53 8.38 6.43 -7.88
CA ARG A 53 8.41 7.72 -7.17
C ARG A 53 8.15 7.61 -5.68
N LEU A 54 7.31 6.67 -5.24
CA LEU A 54 6.99 6.47 -3.84
C LEU A 54 8.23 5.93 -3.11
N LYS A 55 8.73 6.69 -2.15
CA LYS A 55 9.93 6.36 -1.36
C LYS A 55 9.59 5.91 0.06
N ILE A 56 8.50 6.40 0.62
CA ILE A 56 8.07 6.04 1.98
C ILE A 56 6.61 5.62 1.94
N LEU A 57 6.34 4.42 2.46
CA LEU A 57 5.02 3.85 2.64
C LEU A 57 4.91 3.33 4.08
N LEU A 58 3.99 3.92 4.86
CA LEU A 58 3.72 3.49 6.23
C LEU A 58 2.41 2.69 6.28
N LEU A 59 2.48 1.47 6.82
CA LEU A 59 1.38 0.50 6.83
C LEU A 59 1.15 -0.14 8.21
N ALA A 60 1.66 0.46 9.29
CA ALA A 60 1.41 -0.05 10.65
C ALA A 60 -0.09 -0.18 10.94
N HIS A 61 -0.47 -1.12 11.80
CA HIS A 61 -1.86 -1.35 12.22
C HIS A 61 -2.86 -1.55 11.05
N ASN A 62 -2.49 -2.38 10.06
CA ASN A 62 -3.33 -2.67 8.88
C ASN A 62 -3.89 -4.10 8.81
N SER A 63 -3.76 -4.88 9.88
CA SER A 63 -4.14 -6.31 9.91
C SER A 63 -3.45 -7.17 8.83
N ILE A 64 -2.27 -6.73 8.35
CA ILE A 64 -1.44 -7.47 7.39
C ILE A 64 -0.75 -8.61 8.15
N ARG A 65 -0.96 -9.84 7.70
CA ARG A 65 -0.35 -11.03 8.30
C ARG A 65 0.93 -11.37 7.54
N GLN A 66 1.62 -12.41 8.01
CA GLN A 66 2.91 -12.85 7.46
C GLN A 66 2.88 -13.02 5.93
N ARG A 67 1.81 -13.61 5.37
CA ARG A 67 1.65 -13.78 3.93
C ARG A 67 1.57 -12.43 3.20
N GLY A 68 0.76 -11.50 3.68
CA GLY A 68 0.64 -10.18 3.09
C GLY A 68 1.94 -9.38 3.16
N ALA A 69 2.65 -9.46 4.30
CA ALA A 69 3.94 -8.81 4.49
C ALA A 69 5.02 -9.38 3.54
N PHE A 70 5.06 -10.70 3.36
CA PHE A 70 5.97 -11.35 2.41
C PHE A 70 5.72 -10.90 0.97
N VAL A 71 4.45 -10.85 0.55
CA VAL A 71 4.08 -10.36 -0.78
C VAL A 71 4.47 -8.89 -0.97
N LEU A 72 4.17 -8.03 0.02
CA LEU A 72 4.59 -6.62 0.00
C LEU A 72 6.09 -6.45 -0.19
N GLY A 73 6.90 -7.25 0.53
CA GLY A 73 8.36 -7.22 0.40
C GLY A 73 8.85 -7.50 -1.01
N ASN A 74 8.22 -8.44 -1.72
CA ASN A 74 8.56 -8.76 -3.10
C ASN A 74 8.23 -7.64 -4.10
N GLY A 75 7.26 -6.78 -3.77
CA GLY A 75 6.88 -5.63 -4.60
C GLY A 75 7.81 -4.42 -4.46
N ILE A 76 8.69 -4.40 -3.47
CA ILE A 76 9.65 -3.31 -3.26
C ILE A 76 10.84 -3.53 -4.21
N ARG A 77 11.03 -2.60 -5.15
CA ARG A 77 12.23 -2.56 -6.00
C ARG A 77 13.32 -1.72 -5.34
N TYR A 78 14.54 -2.25 -5.35
CA TYR A 78 15.76 -1.58 -4.87
C TYR A 78 16.21 -0.47 -5.83
#